data_AF-A0A4S2U6A4-F1
#
_entry.id   AF-A0A4S2U6A4-F1
#
_cell.length_a   1.000
_cell.length_b   1.000
_cell.length_c   1.000
_cell.angle_alpha   90.00
_cell.angle_beta   90.00
_cell.angle_gamma   90.00
#
_symmetry.space_group_name_H-M   'P 1'
#
loop_
_entity.id
_entity.type
_entity.pdbx_description
1 polymer ?
#
loop_
_entity_poly.entity_id
_entity_poly.type
_entity_poly.pdbx_seq_one_letter_code
_entity_poly.pdbx_strand_id
1 'polypeptide(L)'
;MSTATPDIDDIVSVVIEFLAELQEKTTPEMRVELEDGGAELPVDSLLIVEILTRIEERYSIAIPADRQSAQATRSVQAFARAVQEAITERQQP
;
A
#
# COMPACT_ATOMS: atom_id res chain seq x y z
N MET A 1 -22.44 -9.82 3.54
CA MET A 1 -22.13 -9.14 2.27
C MET A 1 -20.68 -9.45 1.95
N SER A 2 -20.43 -9.90 0.72
CA SER A 2 -19.23 -10.62 0.27
C SER A 2 -17.93 -10.00 0.76
N THR A 3 -17.13 -10.76 1.52
CA THR A 3 -15.74 -10.41 1.82
C THR A 3 -14.91 -10.66 0.56
N ALA A 4 -15.12 -9.86 -0.48
CA ALA A 4 -14.26 -9.88 -1.64
C ALA A 4 -12.88 -9.37 -1.17
N THR A 5 -11.85 -10.18 -1.37
CA THR A 5 -10.46 -9.71 -1.24
C THR A 5 -10.31 -8.47 -2.12
N PRO A 6 -9.86 -7.33 -1.59
CA PRO A 6 -9.65 -6.14 -2.41
C PRO A 6 -8.62 -6.44 -3.49
N ASP A 7 -8.85 -5.90 -4.68
CA ASP A 7 -7.88 -5.98 -5.75
C ASP A 7 -6.70 -5.01 -5.53
N ILE A 8 -5.66 -5.16 -6.34
CA ILE A 8 -4.44 -4.36 -6.17
C ILE A 8 -4.74 -2.87 -6.37
N ASP A 9 -5.66 -2.52 -7.28
CA ASP A 9 -5.97 -1.11 -7.58
C ASP A 9 -6.71 -0.43 -6.42
N ASP A 10 -7.63 -1.16 -5.77
CA ASP A 10 -8.26 -0.73 -4.51
C ASP A 10 -7.21 -0.45 -3.43
N ILE A 11 -6.26 -1.37 -3.24
CA ILE A 11 -5.19 -1.23 -2.23
C ILE A 11 -4.27 -0.06 -2.59
N VAL A 12 -3.87 0.07 -3.86
CA VAL A 12 -3.06 1.20 -4.35
C VAL A 12 -3.77 2.52 -4.05
N SER A 13 -5.08 2.60 -4.31
CA SER A 13 -5.84 3.82 -4.03
C SER A 13 -5.86 4.19 -2.55
N VAL A 14 -6.02 3.21 -1.66
CA VAL A 14 -5.94 3.43 -0.20
C VAL A 14 -4.53 3.84 0.23
N VAL A 15 -3.48 3.23 -0.34
CA VAL A 15 -2.10 3.60 -0.06
C VAL A 15 -1.84 5.05 -0.47
N ILE A 16 -2.25 5.46 -1.67
CA ILE A 16 -2.09 6.85 -2.15
C ILE A 16 -2.86 7.83 -1.26
N GLU A 17 -4.06 7.48 -0.80
CA GLU A 17 -4.83 8.29 0.15
C GLU A 17 -4.05 8.52 1.45
N PHE A 18 -3.50 7.46 2.06
CA PHE A 18 -2.72 7.59 3.30
C PHE A 18 -1.41 8.36 3.10
N LEU A 19 -0.75 8.18 1.96
CA LEU A 19 0.43 8.96 1.61
C LEU A 19 0.10 10.45 1.43
N ALA A 20 -1.03 10.75 0.78
CA ALA A 20 -1.49 12.11 0.59
C ALA A 20 -1.80 12.78 1.93
N GLU A 21 -2.49 12.09 2.85
CA GLU A 21 -2.73 12.56 4.21
C GLU A 21 -1.43 12.83 4.97
N LEU A 22 -0.46 11.91 4.90
CA LEU A 22 0.83 12.03 5.59
C LEU A 22 1.63 13.26 5.11
N GLN A 23 1.54 13.57 3.82
CA GLN A 23 2.26 14.67 3.18
C GLN A 23 1.45 15.97 3.10
N GLU A 24 0.26 16.02 3.71
CA GLU A 24 -0.67 17.16 3.67
C GLU A 24 -1.03 17.59 2.23
N LYS A 25 -1.11 16.62 1.31
CA LYS A 25 -1.49 16.80 -0.10
C LYS A 25 -2.88 16.22 -0.37
N THR A 26 -3.47 16.56 -1.52
CA THR A 26 -4.67 15.85 -1.99
C THR A 26 -4.30 14.54 -2.68
N THR A 27 -5.20 13.54 -2.61
CA THR A 27 -5.02 12.24 -3.29
C THR A 27 -4.72 12.38 -4.80
N PRO A 28 -5.40 13.26 -5.57
CA PRO A 28 -5.06 13.47 -6.97
C PRO A 28 -3.65 14.01 -7.19
N GLU A 29 -3.18 14.95 -6.35
CA GLU A 29 -1.81 15.47 -6.44
C GLU A 29 -0.78 14.38 -6.16
N MET A 30 -0.99 13.58 -5.11
CA MET A 30 -0.10 12.48 -4.76
C MET A 30 -0.07 11.41 -5.87
N ARG A 31 -1.22 11.10 -6.47
CA ARG A 31 -1.31 10.17 -7.60
C ARG A 31 -0.47 10.63 -8.79
N VAL A 32 -0.63 11.89 -9.19
CA VAL A 32 0.12 12.46 -10.33
C VAL A 32 1.62 12.43 -10.06
N GLU A 33 2.06 12.77 -8.84
CA GLU A 33 3.47 12.75 -8.45
C GLU A 33 4.08 11.34 -8.54
N LEU A 34 3.35 10.33 -8.06
CA LEU A 34 3.79 8.93 -8.15
C LEU A 34 3.80 8.42 -9.59
N GLU A 35 2.81 8.79 -10.40
CA GLU A 35 2.70 8.40 -11.82
C GLU A 35 3.82 9.03 -12.66
N ASP A 36 4.23 10.28 -12.36
CA ASP A 36 5.36 10.96 -13.00
C ASP A 36 6.70 10.22 -12.73
N GLY A 37 6.82 9.63 -11.53
CA GLY A 37 7.96 8.79 -11.17
C GLY A 37 8.04 7.46 -11.94
N GLY A 38 6.94 6.99 -12.52
CA GLY A 38 6.89 5.82 -13.39
C GLY A 38 5.79 4.81 -13.05
N ALA A 39 5.66 3.78 -13.88
CA ALA A 39 4.56 2.81 -13.82
C ALA A 39 4.46 2.05 -12.48
N GLU A 40 5.58 1.87 -11.77
CA GLU A 40 5.60 1.20 -10.46
C GLU A 40 5.18 2.11 -9.30
N LEU A 41 4.88 3.40 -9.56
CA LEU A 41 4.52 4.38 -8.54
C LEU A 41 5.62 4.46 -7.46
N PRO A 42 6.85 4.87 -7.82
CA PRO A 42 7.96 4.89 -6.90
C PRO A 42 7.70 5.86 -5.75
N VAL A 43 8.07 5.44 -4.55
CA VAL A 43 7.81 6.17 -3.30
C VAL A 43 9.03 6.07 -2.38
N ASP A 44 9.20 7.06 -1.52
CA ASP A 44 10.21 6.97 -0.47
C ASP A 44 9.83 5.86 0.52
N SER A 45 10.77 4.95 0.76
CA SER A 45 10.60 3.85 1.71
C SER A 45 10.19 4.28 3.10
N LEU A 46 10.60 5.49 3.55
CA LEU A 46 10.18 6.00 4.84
C LEU A 46 8.66 6.22 4.87
N LEU A 47 8.08 6.79 3.80
CA LEU A 47 6.65 7.06 3.75
C LEU A 47 5.82 5.77 3.82
N ILE A 48 6.26 4.68 3.19
CA ILE A 48 5.61 3.38 3.30
C ILE A 48 5.64 2.86 4.74
N VAL A 49 6.77 3.01 5.43
CA VAL A 49 6.89 2.59 6.84
C VAL A 49 5.95 3.40 7.73
N GLU A 50 5.81 4.70 7.50
CA GLU A 50 4.92 5.58 8.29
C GLU A 50 3.44 5.22 8.12
N ILE A 51 3.02 4.72 6.96
CA ILE A 51 1.63 4.30 6.71
C ILE A 51 1.37 2.81 6.92
N LEU A 52 2.43 2.01 7.14
CA LEU A 52 2.35 0.55 7.25
C LEU A 52 1.36 0.11 8.33
N THR A 53 1.50 0.66 9.54
CA THR A 53 0.64 0.33 10.68
C THR A 53 -0.82 0.65 10.38
N ARG A 54 -1.11 1.78 9.72
CA ARG A 54 -2.48 2.16 9.32
C ARG A 54 -3.10 1.15 8.33
N ILE A 55 -2.29 0.62 7.41
CA ILE A 55 -2.73 -0.40 6.44
C ILE A 55 -3.01 -1.73 7.14
N GLU A 56 -2.12 -2.16 8.03
CA GLU A 56 -2.30 -3.37 8.84
C GLU A 56 -3.58 -3.30 9.68
N GLU A 57 -3.83 -2.18 10.34
CA GLU A 57 -5.05 -1.91 11.10
C GLU A 57 -6.29 -1.92 10.19
N ARG A 58 -6.24 -1.22 9.06
CA ARG A 58 -7.38 -1.10 8.13
C ARG A 58 -7.84 -2.44 7.58
N TYR A 59 -6.91 -3.32 7.22
CA TYR A 59 -7.22 -4.64 6.68
C TYR A 59 -7.19 -5.75 7.73
N SER A 60 -6.86 -5.43 8.98
CA SER A 60 -6.69 -6.39 10.07
C SER A 60 -5.70 -7.51 9.69
N ILE A 61 -4.58 -7.15 9.09
CA ILE A 61 -3.50 -8.06 8.66
C ILE A 61 -2.20 -7.73 9.41
N ALA A 62 -1.22 -8.62 9.28
CA ALA A 62 0.17 -8.32 9.61
C ALA A 62 1.01 -8.64 8.37
N ILE A 63 1.85 -7.70 7.95
CA ILE A 63 2.75 -7.90 6.81
C ILE A 63 4.09 -8.37 7.38
N PRO A 64 4.53 -9.59 7.08
CA PRO A 64 5.80 -10.11 7.60
C PRO A 64 6.98 -9.22 7.23
N ALA A 65 7.94 -9.06 8.15
CA ALA A 65 9.12 -8.21 7.94
C ALA A 65 9.96 -8.65 6.73
N ASP A 66 9.95 -9.94 6.38
CA ASP A 66 10.56 -10.48 5.16
C ASP A 66 9.92 -9.91 3.88
N ARG A 67 8.61 -9.63 3.88
CA ARG A 67 7.89 -8.97 2.78
C ARG A 67 8.03 -7.46 2.79
N GLN A 68 8.39 -6.86 3.92
CA GLN A 68 8.77 -5.43 4.03
C GLN A 68 10.19 -5.16 3.51
N SER A 69 10.65 -5.94 2.52
CA SER A 69 11.94 -5.76 1.88
C SER A 69 12.08 -4.34 1.32
N ALA A 70 13.31 -3.82 1.26
CA ALA A 70 13.60 -2.47 0.74
C ALA A 70 13.07 -2.22 -0.69
N GLN A 71 12.85 -3.29 -1.47
CA GLN A 71 12.23 -3.20 -2.79
C GLN A 71 10.71 -2.97 -2.70
N ALA A 72 10.03 -3.65 -1.77
CA ALA A 72 8.58 -3.54 -1.57
C ALA A 72 8.21 -2.16 -1.01
N THR A 73 9.07 -1.57 -0.18
CA THR A 73 8.82 -0.23 0.38
C THR A 73 9.14 0.91 -0.57
N ARG A 74 9.77 0.66 -1.73
CA ARG A 74 10.12 1.70 -2.72
C ARG A 74 9.09 1.89 -3.83
N SER A 75 8.01 1.12 -3.82
CA SER A 75 6.96 1.18 -4.84
C SER A 75 5.60 0.95 -4.19
N VAL A 76 4.65 1.82 -4.51
CA VAL A 76 3.26 1.64 -4.07
C VAL A 76 2.66 0.35 -4.66
N GLN A 77 2.99 -0.01 -5.90
CA GLN A 77 2.54 -1.27 -6.48
C GLN A 77 3.11 -2.50 -5.77
N ALA A 78 4.42 -2.50 -5.49
CA ALA A 78 5.06 -3.63 -4.81
C ALA A 78 4.52 -3.80 -3.39
N PHE A 79 4.32 -2.69 -2.68
CA PHE A 79 3.70 -2.69 -1.36
C PHE A 79 2.24 -3.20 -1.41
N ALA A 80 1.43 -2.72 -2.35
CA ALA A 80 0.05 -3.16 -2.50
C ALA A 80 -0.08 -4.67 -2.78
N ARG A 81 0.87 -5.27 -3.52
CA ARG A 81 0.93 -6.73 -3.70
C ARG A 81 1.20 -7.46 -2.39
N ALA A 82 2.16 -7.00 -1.60
CA ALA A 82 2.47 -7.60 -0.30
C ALA A 82 1.27 -7.53 0.66
N VAL A 83 0.53 -6.42 0.64
CA VAL A 83 -0.74 -6.25 1.37
C VAL A 83 -1.78 -7.26 0.90
N GLN A 84 -2.00 -7.37 -0.42
CA GLN A 84 -2.97 -8.31 -0.98
C GLN A 84 -2.64 -9.75 -0.60
N GLU A 85 -1.38 -10.16 -0.73
CA GLU A 85 -0.90 -11.49 -0.36
C GLU A 85 -1.19 -11.79 1.11
N ALA A 86 -0.89 -10.84 2.02
CA ALA A 86 -1.18 -10.99 3.43
C ALA A 86 -2.69 -11.09 3.73
N ILE A 87 -3.54 -10.36 3.00
CA ILE A 87 -5.01 -10.48 3.11
C ILE A 87 -5.46 -11.86 2.65
N THR A 88 -4.97 -12.33 1.50
CA THR A 88 -5.33 -13.64 0.94
C THR A 88 -4.90 -14.77 1.87
N GLU A 89 -3.68 -14.74 2.41
CA GLU A 89 -3.18 -15.75 3.34
C GLU A 89 -3.99 -15.82 4.63
N ARG A 90 -4.38 -14.66 5.19
CA ARG A 90 -5.25 -14.63 6.39
C ARG A 90 -6.61 -15.30 6.15
N GLN A 91 -7.08 -15.29 4.90
CA GLN A 91 -8.36 -15.90 4.50
C GLN A 91 -8.24 -17.39 4.19
N GLN A 92 -7.02 -17.93 4.06
CA GLN A 92 -6.81 -19.37 3.87
C GLN A 92 -6.95 -20.09 5.23
N PRO A 93 -7.77 -21.15 5.32
CA PRO A 93 -8.05 -21.87 6.56
C PRO A 93 -6.90 -22.75 7.06
#